data_AF-A0A950G176-F1
#
_entry.id   AF-A0A950G176-F1
#
_cell.length_a   1.000
_cell.length_b   1.000
_cell.length_c   1.000
_cell.angle_alpha   90.00
_cell.angle_beta   90.00
_cell.angle_gamma   90.00
#
_symmetry.space_group_name_H-M   'P 1'
#
loop_
_entity.id
_entity.type
_entity.pdbx_description
1 polymer ?
#
loop_
_entity_poly.entity_id
_entity_poly.type
_entity_poly.pdbx_seq_one_letter_code
_entity_poly.pdbx_strand_id
1 'polypeptide(L)'
;MNVIHKHRAFALKAISLAAVLALPAVAGAQVLTPGDLIVSGSFYQNVGQVAQLSAGSVLSGGTVATSNGQFQNVFLNAGADGSFGVTSQIFLQDYSLGASSASLNAQYNIDPNVAVNSFSSKSELGLNISSDGTALTFMGYTPVTSFSSTGTNGVAAVTTGGSNNLGLIDISNSNTPGVVDSANPVNASAYRTVVQLNLNSLSATATGTAGVYNLTGGVQSTQTNAYSGNNGRAAVLINGNYYMVGNAGNGSHNAALSQTTGVQMIAAGSTNPNTTVVGACSGTSTSGSGYQCGFNYGNYPGGTVDKTGKDNNFRGLDVYNGQMYVSKGSGGNGLNTVYQVSGYSSPSTATVTPVSAAGSTTGVPQVAGSSSYLGYTGTPFGIWQANATTMYVAYEGDGKQATTGTGVSTGPTGGMGGLAKFSLVNGNWSMDYMVQAGLNTSFQSTVVGGGNGMNYTDGLRNITGQVNADGTVTIYGVTSTVTDSTVSGSWDQGANPDQIVALTDTLANTTSTTNSFTVLQTSSGGEVFRGVALAPQAAAAVPEPETYALMLVGLGLLGGAVRRNQKRAA
;
A
#
# COMPACT_ATOMS: atom_id res chain seq x y z
N MET A 1 -23.89 32.12 -94.64
CA MET A 1 -23.96 30.81 -93.94
C MET A 1 -23.10 30.90 -92.69
N ASN A 2 -23.70 30.49 -91.57
CA ASN A 2 -23.18 30.39 -90.19
C ASN A 2 -21.65 30.32 -90.02
N VAL A 3 -21.09 31.08 -89.08
CA VAL A 3 -20.51 30.57 -87.82
C VAL A 3 -20.51 31.69 -86.76
N ILE A 4 -21.27 31.45 -85.68
CA ILE A 4 -21.19 32.12 -84.37
C ILE A 4 -20.06 31.45 -83.60
N HIS A 5 -19.22 32.17 -82.84
CA HIS A 5 -18.70 31.68 -81.54
C HIS A 5 -18.41 32.87 -80.60
N LYS A 6 -19.12 32.85 -79.46
CA LYS A 6 -19.14 33.84 -78.38
C LYS A 6 -17.95 33.66 -77.42
N HIS A 7 -17.50 34.79 -76.88
CA HIS A 7 -16.61 34.91 -75.73
C HIS A 7 -17.09 34.09 -74.53
N ARG A 8 -16.19 33.31 -73.91
CA ARG A 8 -16.39 32.66 -72.62
C ARG A 8 -15.71 33.48 -71.53
N ALA A 9 -16.51 34.08 -70.66
CA ALA A 9 -16.10 34.63 -69.37
C ALA A 9 -15.83 33.46 -68.40
N PHE A 10 -14.67 33.47 -67.75
CA PHE A 10 -14.35 32.58 -66.63
C PHE A 10 -15.01 33.15 -65.37
N ALA A 11 -15.96 32.38 -64.80
CA ALA A 11 -16.56 32.67 -63.51
C ALA A 11 -15.60 32.25 -62.38
N LEU A 12 -15.23 33.22 -61.54
CA LEU A 12 -14.50 33.02 -60.29
C LEU A 12 -15.45 32.34 -59.28
N LYS A 13 -15.25 31.05 -58.98
CA LYS A 13 -15.91 30.38 -57.85
C LYS A 13 -15.19 30.80 -56.56
N ALA A 14 -15.88 31.56 -55.73
CA ALA A 14 -15.47 31.81 -54.35
C ALA A 14 -15.49 30.47 -53.58
N ILE A 15 -14.32 30.08 -53.06
CA ILE A 15 -14.19 28.99 -52.09
C ILE A 15 -14.42 29.61 -50.72
N SER A 16 -15.57 29.32 -50.10
CA SER A 16 -15.85 29.63 -48.71
C SER A 16 -15.00 28.71 -47.82
N LEU A 17 -13.96 29.28 -47.21
CA LEU A 17 -13.18 28.61 -46.17
C LEU A 17 -14.01 28.58 -44.89
N ALA A 18 -14.69 27.46 -44.62
CA ALA A 18 -15.31 27.23 -43.33
C ALA A 18 -14.21 27.00 -42.29
N ALA A 19 -13.92 28.03 -41.50
CA ALA A 19 -13.10 27.92 -40.31
C ALA A 19 -13.86 27.03 -39.31
N VAL A 20 -13.51 25.74 -39.26
CA VAL A 20 -13.88 24.89 -38.14
C VAL A 20 -13.11 25.44 -36.93
N LEU A 21 -13.81 26.20 -36.10
CA LEU A 21 -13.40 26.46 -34.72
C LEU A 21 -13.36 25.10 -34.02
N ALA A 22 -12.20 24.45 -34.05
CA ALA A 22 -11.89 23.41 -33.08
C ALA A 22 -11.89 24.08 -31.72
N LEU A 23 -13.01 23.97 -31.01
CA LEU A 23 -13.02 24.21 -29.57
C LEU A 23 -11.88 23.34 -29.00
N PRO A 24 -10.96 23.89 -28.18
CA PRO A 24 -10.01 23.04 -27.50
C PRO A 24 -10.83 21.98 -26.77
N ALA A 25 -10.53 20.70 -27.03
CA ALA A 25 -10.99 19.65 -26.15
C ALA A 25 -10.56 20.09 -24.75
N VAL A 26 -11.52 20.34 -23.87
CA VAL A 26 -11.23 20.54 -22.46
C VAL A 26 -10.56 19.24 -22.04
N ALA A 27 -9.24 19.27 -21.87
CA ALA A 27 -8.54 18.18 -21.20
C ALA A 27 -9.28 17.96 -19.89
N GLY A 28 -9.86 16.78 -19.70
CA GLY A 28 -10.52 16.45 -18.45
C GLY A 28 -9.55 16.73 -17.31
N ALA A 29 -10.04 17.35 -16.23
CA ALA A 29 -9.21 17.60 -15.05
C ALA A 29 -8.52 16.29 -14.63
N GLN A 30 -7.21 16.33 -14.47
CA GLN A 30 -6.44 15.18 -14.04
C GLN A 30 -6.94 14.77 -12.64
N VAL A 31 -7.23 13.48 -12.45
CA VAL A 31 -7.83 12.96 -11.21
C VAL A 31 -6.85 13.02 -10.04
N LEU A 32 -5.57 12.72 -10.25
CA LEU A 32 -4.55 12.83 -9.22
C LEU A 32 -3.47 13.79 -9.71
N THR A 33 -3.15 14.81 -8.92
CA THR A 33 -2.26 15.89 -9.34
C THR A 33 -0.80 15.44 -9.23
N PRO A 34 0.05 15.60 -10.26
CA PRO A 34 1.46 15.25 -10.18
C PRO A 34 2.18 15.98 -9.04
N GLY A 35 2.91 15.23 -8.21
CA GLY A 35 3.65 15.77 -7.07
C GLY A 35 2.86 15.87 -5.77
N ASP A 36 1.54 15.66 -5.81
CA ASP A 36 0.72 15.63 -4.61
C ASP A 36 0.89 14.32 -3.83
N LEU A 37 0.57 14.39 -2.55
CA LEU A 37 0.55 13.22 -1.68
C LEU A 37 -0.78 12.51 -1.83
N ILE A 38 -0.73 11.28 -2.34
CA ILE A 38 -1.87 10.40 -2.43
C ILE A 38 -1.95 9.57 -1.15
N VAL A 39 -3.08 9.61 -0.47
CA VAL A 39 -3.32 8.83 0.74
C VAL A 39 -4.47 7.88 0.52
N SER A 40 -4.25 6.59 0.71
CA SER A 40 -5.34 5.62 0.76
C SER A 40 -5.86 5.48 2.18
N GLY A 41 -7.17 5.32 2.30
CA GLY A 41 -7.81 5.06 3.57
C GLY A 41 -9.10 4.29 3.41
N SER A 42 -9.80 4.14 4.53
CA SER A 42 -11.07 3.47 4.56
C SER A 42 -12.05 4.12 5.52
N PHE A 43 -13.34 4.02 5.21
CA PHE A 43 -14.41 4.56 6.02
C PHE A 43 -15.43 3.48 6.41
N TYR A 44 -15.69 3.37 7.71
CA TYR A 44 -16.66 2.46 8.28
C TYR A 44 -18.09 2.93 8.02
N GLN A 45 -18.95 2.01 7.61
CA GLN A 45 -20.37 2.28 7.44
C GLN A 45 -21.17 1.18 8.12
N ASN A 46 -22.17 1.57 8.89
CA ASN A 46 -23.11 0.64 9.51
C ASN A 46 -24.16 0.20 8.48
N VAL A 47 -23.75 -0.63 7.53
CA VAL A 47 -24.55 -1.15 6.41
C VAL A 47 -24.36 -2.67 6.29
N GLY A 48 -25.08 -3.33 5.37
CA GLY A 48 -24.86 -4.75 5.12
C GLY A 48 -25.16 -5.63 6.33
N GLN A 49 -24.26 -6.58 6.64
CA GLN A 49 -24.42 -7.53 7.73
C GLN A 49 -24.34 -6.86 9.11
N VAL A 50 -23.42 -5.90 9.29
CA VAL A 50 -23.26 -5.20 10.57
C VAL A 50 -24.48 -4.34 10.93
N ALA A 51 -25.25 -3.84 9.96
CA ALA A 51 -26.50 -3.10 10.24
C ALA A 51 -27.57 -3.92 10.97
N GLN A 52 -27.52 -5.25 10.85
CA GLN A 52 -28.44 -6.17 11.52
C GLN A 52 -27.83 -6.78 12.79
N LEU A 53 -26.58 -6.45 13.11
CA LEU A 53 -25.86 -7.02 14.22
C LEU A 53 -26.34 -6.45 15.55
N SER A 54 -26.68 -7.33 16.47
CA SER A 54 -27.00 -7.02 17.87
C SER A 54 -26.30 -8.01 18.81
N ALA A 55 -26.09 -7.61 20.07
CA ALA A 55 -25.57 -8.53 21.07
C ALA A 55 -26.46 -9.78 21.18
N GLY A 56 -25.86 -10.97 21.15
CA GLY A 56 -26.59 -12.24 21.07
C GLY A 56 -26.69 -12.83 19.66
N SER A 57 -26.36 -12.07 18.60
CA SER A 57 -26.32 -12.59 17.22
C SER A 57 -25.21 -13.63 17.07
N VAL A 58 -25.44 -14.68 16.29
CA VAL A 58 -24.39 -15.66 15.95
C VAL A 58 -23.53 -15.11 14.81
N LEU A 59 -22.21 -15.08 15.03
CA LEU A 59 -21.20 -14.64 14.06
C LEU A 59 -20.77 -15.79 13.14
N SER A 60 -20.03 -15.46 12.07
CA SER A 60 -19.65 -16.41 11.02
C SER A 60 -18.75 -17.55 11.52
N GLY A 61 -17.94 -17.28 12.55
CA GLY A 61 -17.13 -18.26 13.27
C GLY A 61 -17.89 -19.11 14.29
N GLY A 62 -19.22 -18.95 14.42
CA GLY A 62 -20.06 -19.69 15.37
C GLY A 62 -20.06 -19.13 16.80
N THR A 63 -19.30 -18.07 17.06
CA THR A 63 -19.33 -17.34 18.32
C THR A 63 -20.53 -16.39 18.40
N VAL A 64 -20.75 -15.78 19.56
CA VAL A 64 -21.87 -14.87 19.80
C VAL A 64 -21.34 -13.44 19.90
N ALA A 65 -21.96 -12.54 19.13
CA ALA A 65 -21.66 -11.12 19.18
C ALA A 65 -21.95 -10.53 20.56
N THR A 66 -21.01 -9.77 21.09
CA THR A 66 -21.11 -9.04 22.36
C THR A 66 -21.61 -7.61 22.18
N SER A 67 -21.62 -7.10 20.94
CA SER A 67 -21.96 -5.71 20.63
C SER A 67 -22.68 -5.57 19.29
N ASN A 68 -23.40 -4.45 19.11
CA ASN A 68 -24.15 -4.14 17.89
C ASN A 68 -23.24 -3.58 16.78
N GLY A 69 -23.79 -3.34 15.59
CA GLY A 69 -23.07 -2.76 14.44
C GLY A 69 -22.73 -1.27 14.53
N GLN A 70 -23.00 -0.58 15.63
CA GLN A 70 -22.69 0.85 15.71
C GLN A 70 -21.19 1.07 15.91
N PHE A 71 -20.63 2.06 15.22
CA PHE A 71 -19.27 2.51 15.50
C PHE A 71 -19.23 3.19 16.88
N GLN A 72 -18.25 2.93 17.75
CA GLN A 72 -17.11 2.00 17.61
C GLN A 72 -17.41 0.60 18.20
N ASN A 73 -18.53 0.44 18.90
CA ASN A 73 -18.93 -0.78 19.63
C ASN A 73 -18.82 -2.07 18.80
N VAL A 74 -19.07 -2.00 17.50
CA VAL A 74 -18.97 -3.15 16.59
C VAL A 74 -17.66 -3.91 16.71
N PHE A 75 -16.55 -3.24 17.00
CA PHE A 75 -15.23 -3.86 17.07
C PHE A 75 -14.96 -4.55 18.41
N LEU A 76 -15.79 -4.32 19.45
CA LEU A 76 -15.75 -5.10 20.69
C LEU A 76 -16.06 -6.60 20.48
N ASN A 77 -16.71 -6.92 19.36
CA ASN A 77 -16.94 -8.31 18.95
C ASN A 77 -15.63 -9.07 18.71
N ALA A 78 -14.49 -8.39 18.48
CA ALA A 78 -13.18 -9.02 18.34
C ALA A 78 -12.74 -9.80 19.60
N GLY A 79 -13.26 -9.44 20.78
CA GLY A 79 -13.00 -10.19 22.02
C GLY A 79 -13.69 -11.55 22.06
N ALA A 80 -14.83 -11.70 21.38
CA ALA A 80 -15.53 -12.98 21.25
C ALA A 80 -15.10 -13.75 20.00
N ASP A 81 -14.73 -13.04 18.93
CA ASP A 81 -14.26 -13.59 17.67
C ASP A 81 -12.95 -12.93 17.25
N GLY A 82 -11.83 -13.62 17.45
CA GLY A 82 -10.51 -13.09 17.07
C GLY A 82 -10.34 -12.86 15.55
N SER A 83 -11.24 -13.37 14.72
CA SER A 83 -11.27 -13.14 13.27
C SER A 83 -12.17 -11.98 12.87
N PHE A 84 -12.82 -11.31 13.83
CA PHE A 84 -13.83 -10.28 13.57
C PHE A 84 -13.27 -9.15 12.72
N GLY A 85 -13.77 -9.06 11.49
CA GLY A 85 -13.43 -8.00 10.55
C GLY A 85 -14.68 -7.49 9.84
N VAL A 86 -14.70 -6.20 9.49
CA VAL A 86 -15.83 -5.61 8.76
C VAL A 86 -15.36 -5.01 7.45
N THR A 87 -15.97 -5.36 6.32
CA THR A 87 -15.62 -4.74 5.04
C THR A 87 -16.02 -3.27 5.00
N SER A 88 -15.19 -2.44 4.39
CA SER A 88 -15.37 -1.00 4.40
C SER A 88 -14.96 -0.35 3.09
N GLN A 89 -15.50 0.86 2.86
CA GLN A 89 -15.28 1.65 1.65
C GLN A 89 -13.80 2.02 1.56
N ILE A 90 -13.15 1.81 0.41
CA ILE A 90 -11.80 2.33 0.15
C ILE A 90 -11.92 3.69 -0.51
N PHE A 91 -11.06 4.62 -0.10
CA PHE A 91 -10.88 5.90 -0.79
C PHE A 91 -9.40 6.20 -1.01
N LEU A 92 -9.14 7.09 -1.97
CA LEU A 92 -7.89 7.83 -2.12
C LEU A 92 -8.15 9.31 -1.90
N GLN A 93 -7.27 10.00 -1.18
CA GLN A 93 -7.29 11.43 -0.99
C GLN A 93 -6.06 12.04 -1.65
N ASP A 94 -6.27 13.09 -2.44
CA ASP A 94 -5.22 13.86 -3.13
C ASP A 94 -4.90 15.12 -2.34
N TYR A 95 -3.68 15.23 -1.83
CA TYR A 95 -3.25 16.33 -0.98
C TYR A 95 -2.18 17.20 -1.65
N SER A 96 -2.50 18.47 -1.87
CA SER A 96 -1.51 19.49 -2.16
C SER A 96 -0.59 19.68 -0.95
N LEU A 97 0.72 19.68 -1.18
CA LEU A 97 1.74 19.79 -0.15
C LEU A 97 2.27 21.23 0.00
N GLY A 98 2.30 21.73 1.23
CA GLY A 98 3.05 22.91 1.64
C GLY A 98 4.26 22.54 2.49
N ALA A 99 5.07 23.54 2.89
CA ALA A 99 6.30 23.29 3.66
C ALA A 99 6.09 22.51 4.97
N SER A 100 4.92 22.61 5.60
CA SER A 100 4.58 21.90 6.85
C SER A 100 3.07 21.67 6.99
N SER A 101 2.35 21.59 5.88
CA SER A 101 0.89 21.47 5.86
C SER A 101 0.45 20.69 4.62
N ALA A 102 -0.70 20.05 4.69
CA ALA A 102 -1.37 19.46 3.53
C ALA A 102 -2.77 20.05 3.38
N SER A 103 -3.21 20.25 2.14
CA SER A 103 -4.59 20.67 1.83
C SER A 103 -5.24 19.62 0.94
N LEU A 104 -6.41 19.13 1.36
CA LEU A 104 -7.15 18.13 0.59
C LEU A 104 -7.75 18.78 -0.66
N ASN A 105 -7.35 18.30 -1.84
CA ASN A 105 -7.94 18.72 -3.10
C ASN A 105 -9.26 17.98 -3.34
N ALA A 106 -9.22 16.65 -3.21
CA ALA A 106 -10.35 15.78 -3.50
C ALA A 106 -10.19 14.39 -2.87
N GLN A 107 -11.32 13.73 -2.66
CA GLN A 107 -11.41 12.32 -2.32
C GLN A 107 -12.04 11.51 -3.46
N TYR A 108 -11.46 10.36 -3.75
CA TYR A 108 -11.85 9.43 -4.79
C TYR A 108 -12.19 8.06 -4.19
N ASN A 109 -13.47 7.70 -4.20
CA ASN A 109 -13.93 6.39 -3.73
C ASN A 109 -13.67 5.32 -4.80
N ILE A 110 -13.21 4.16 -4.35
CA ILE A 110 -13.12 2.95 -5.19
C ILE A 110 -14.49 2.28 -5.20
N ASP A 111 -14.97 1.81 -6.35
CA ASP A 111 -16.21 1.03 -6.40
C ASP A 111 -16.10 -0.21 -5.48
N PRO A 112 -16.99 -0.38 -4.48
CA PRO A 112 -17.01 -1.56 -3.61
C PRO A 112 -17.18 -2.89 -4.35
N ASN A 113 -17.60 -2.90 -5.62
CA ASN A 113 -17.62 -4.10 -6.46
C ASN A 113 -16.23 -4.46 -7.02
N VAL A 114 -15.32 -3.50 -7.08
CA VAL A 114 -13.93 -3.72 -7.51
C VAL A 114 -13.10 -4.22 -6.32
N ALA A 115 -13.14 -3.49 -5.21
CA ALA A 115 -12.41 -3.83 -4.00
C ALA A 115 -13.00 -3.19 -2.75
N VAL A 116 -12.85 -3.87 -1.62
CA VAL A 116 -13.14 -3.35 -0.27
C VAL A 116 -11.94 -3.56 0.64
N ASN A 117 -11.85 -2.75 1.70
CA ASN A 117 -10.92 -3.00 2.79
C ASN A 117 -11.60 -3.86 3.87
N SER A 118 -10.85 -4.34 4.85
CA SER A 118 -11.39 -4.71 6.16
C SER A 118 -10.99 -3.64 7.17
N PHE A 119 -11.97 -2.95 7.77
CA PHE A 119 -11.73 -1.73 8.55
C PHE A 119 -10.78 -1.95 9.73
N SER A 120 -11.01 -3.00 10.53
CA SER A 120 -10.14 -3.40 11.64
C SER A 120 -8.81 -4.00 11.19
N SER A 121 -8.69 -4.38 9.91
CA SER A 121 -7.43 -4.82 9.35
C SER A 121 -6.52 -3.62 9.08
N LYS A 122 -5.31 -3.71 9.63
CA LYS A 122 -4.26 -2.67 9.62
C LYS A 122 -3.27 -2.84 8.46
N SER A 123 -3.52 -3.83 7.61
CA SER A 123 -2.47 -4.50 6.85
C SER A 123 -2.46 -4.09 5.38
N GLU A 124 -3.63 -3.78 4.82
CA GLU A 124 -3.90 -3.52 3.41
C GLU A 124 -3.70 -2.05 3.02
N LEU A 125 -3.93 -1.77 1.73
CA LEU A 125 -3.88 -0.44 1.12
C LEU A 125 -2.50 0.23 1.16
N GLY A 126 -1.41 -0.51 1.38
CA GLY A 126 -0.06 0.03 1.18
C GLY A 126 0.14 0.45 -0.28
N LEU A 127 0.33 1.75 -0.51
CA LEU A 127 0.41 2.35 -1.84
C LEU A 127 1.81 2.21 -2.43
N ASN A 128 1.91 1.84 -3.71
CA ASN A 128 3.17 1.86 -4.46
C ASN A 128 2.94 2.35 -5.89
N ILE A 129 3.87 3.17 -6.38
CA ILE A 129 3.93 3.55 -7.78
C ILE A 129 4.63 2.46 -8.58
N SER A 130 4.13 2.16 -9.78
CA SER A 130 4.76 1.21 -10.70
C SER A 130 6.18 1.64 -11.08
N SER A 131 7.01 0.68 -11.47
CA SER A 131 8.41 0.97 -11.84
C SER A 131 8.58 1.94 -13.01
N ASP A 132 7.54 2.12 -13.82
CA ASP A 132 7.48 3.05 -14.96
C ASP A 132 6.71 4.35 -14.65
N GLY A 133 6.21 4.54 -13.42
CA GLY A 133 5.48 5.73 -13.01
C GLY A 133 4.07 5.86 -13.61
N THR A 134 3.55 4.84 -14.30
CA THR A 134 2.26 4.92 -15.00
C THR A 134 1.07 4.43 -14.20
N ALA A 135 1.29 3.73 -13.08
CA ALA A 135 0.24 3.16 -12.27
C ALA A 135 0.50 3.33 -10.77
N LEU A 136 -0.60 3.39 -10.01
CA LEU A 136 -0.62 3.26 -8.56
C LEU A 136 -1.27 1.92 -8.21
N THR A 137 -0.64 1.12 -7.36
CA THR A 137 -1.13 -0.20 -6.96
C THR A 137 -1.26 -0.36 -5.45
N PHE A 138 -2.26 -1.14 -5.04
CA PHE A 138 -2.48 -1.53 -3.64
C PHE A 138 -3.28 -2.83 -3.54
N MET A 139 -3.30 -3.44 -2.35
CA MET A 139 -4.04 -4.67 -2.07
C MET A 139 -5.35 -4.38 -1.32
N GLY A 140 -6.39 -5.16 -1.62
CA GLY A 140 -7.64 -5.21 -0.86
C GLY A 140 -8.31 -6.58 -1.00
N TYR A 141 -9.62 -6.62 -0.80
CA TYR A 141 -10.44 -7.82 -0.96
C TYR A 141 -11.39 -7.67 -2.12
N THR A 142 -11.56 -8.73 -2.90
CA THR A 142 -12.77 -8.84 -3.72
C THR A 142 -13.87 -9.45 -2.87
N PRO A 143 -14.93 -8.71 -2.57
CA PRO A 143 -16.04 -9.19 -1.76
C PRO A 143 -16.79 -10.34 -2.47
N VAL A 144 -17.41 -11.20 -1.66
CA VAL A 144 -17.75 -12.58 -2.02
C VAL A 144 -19.16 -12.73 -2.60
N THR A 145 -19.29 -13.71 -3.48
CA THR A 145 -20.52 -14.18 -4.14
C THR A 145 -21.21 -15.36 -3.45
N SER A 146 -20.85 -15.77 -2.22
CA SER A 146 -21.49 -16.90 -1.53
C SER A 146 -21.23 -16.94 -0.03
N PHE A 147 -22.30 -17.09 0.75
CA PHE A 147 -22.29 -17.34 2.19
C PHE A 147 -23.28 -18.47 2.51
N SER A 148 -22.96 -19.34 3.46
CA SER A 148 -23.90 -20.34 3.99
C SER A 148 -24.02 -20.14 5.50
N SER A 149 -25.14 -19.58 5.97
CA SER A 149 -25.56 -19.75 7.37
C SER A 149 -26.77 -20.65 7.43
N THR A 150 -26.57 -21.92 7.76
CA THR A 150 -27.64 -22.73 8.34
C THR A 150 -27.62 -22.52 9.85
N GLY A 151 -28.12 -21.37 10.31
CA GLY A 151 -28.24 -21.04 11.74
C GLY A 151 -29.49 -20.22 12.04
N THR A 152 -30.36 -20.74 12.91
CA THR A 152 -31.52 -20.01 13.45
C THR A 152 -31.02 -18.88 14.36
N ASN A 153 -31.52 -17.64 14.18
CA ASN A 153 -31.05 -16.37 14.80
C ASN A 153 -29.72 -15.79 14.24
N GLY A 154 -29.22 -16.25 13.09
CA GLY A 154 -27.98 -15.75 12.48
C GLY A 154 -28.12 -14.43 11.72
N VAL A 155 -27.01 -13.69 11.61
CA VAL A 155 -26.87 -12.61 10.63
C VAL A 155 -27.08 -13.20 9.24
N ALA A 156 -27.97 -12.61 8.44
CA ALA A 156 -28.34 -13.14 7.14
C ALA A 156 -27.09 -13.40 6.28
N ALA A 157 -27.07 -14.58 5.65
CA ALA A 157 -26.13 -14.87 4.59
C ALA A 157 -26.19 -13.79 3.52
N VAL A 158 -25.04 -13.27 3.09
CA VAL A 158 -24.99 -12.54 1.83
C VAL A 158 -25.29 -13.56 0.73
N THR A 159 -26.52 -13.52 0.22
CA THR A 159 -26.89 -14.29 -0.97
C THR A 159 -26.05 -13.80 -2.14
N THR A 160 -25.61 -14.72 -2.98
CA THR A 160 -25.04 -14.41 -4.29
C THR A 160 -25.96 -13.41 -5.02
N GLY A 161 -25.51 -12.16 -5.22
CA GLY A 161 -26.31 -11.09 -5.83
C GLY A 161 -26.83 -9.99 -4.90
N GLY A 162 -26.47 -9.97 -3.62
CA GLY A 162 -26.62 -8.77 -2.78
C GLY A 162 -25.74 -7.62 -3.30
N SER A 163 -26.31 -6.45 -3.54
CA SER A 163 -25.59 -5.30 -4.15
C SER A 163 -24.60 -4.59 -3.22
N ASN A 164 -24.50 -4.99 -1.94
CA ASN A 164 -23.69 -4.27 -0.96
C ASN A 164 -22.53 -5.11 -0.43
N ASN A 165 -21.33 -4.75 -0.85
CA ASN A 165 -20.08 -5.37 -0.42
C ASN A 165 -19.47 -4.73 0.83
N LEU A 166 -20.13 -3.72 1.39
CA LEU A 166 -19.73 -3.04 2.60
C LEU A 166 -20.46 -3.63 3.80
N GLY A 167 -19.80 -3.60 4.96
CA GLY A 167 -20.37 -4.10 6.20
C GLY A 167 -20.48 -5.61 6.29
N LEU A 168 -19.71 -6.36 5.48
CA LEU A 168 -19.63 -7.82 5.53
C LEU A 168 -18.64 -8.26 6.61
N ILE A 169 -18.96 -9.36 7.27
CA ILE A 169 -18.20 -9.86 8.42
C ILE A 169 -17.17 -10.92 7.97
N ASP A 170 -15.94 -10.82 8.50
CA ASP A 170 -14.83 -11.78 8.45
C ASP A 170 -14.21 -12.07 7.07
N ILE A 171 -14.47 -11.20 6.08
CA ILE A 171 -13.89 -11.35 4.74
C ILE A 171 -12.36 -11.36 4.77
N SER A 172 -11.72 -10.60 5.66
CA SER A 172 -10.26 -10.51 5.75
C SER A 172 -9.56 -11.77 6.26
N ASN A 173 -10.25 -12.58 7.05
CA ASN A 173 -9.75 -13.84 7.60
C ASN A 173 -10.28 -15.07 6.86
N SER A 174 -11.13 -14.87 5.85
CA SER A 174 -11.67 -15.92 4.99
C SER A 174 -10.60 -16.64 4.16
N ASN A 175 -10.84 -17.89 3.81
CA ASN A 175 -10.04 -18.60 2.81
C ASN A 175 -10.16 -17.90 1.44
N THR A 176 -9.26 -18.19 0.50
CA THR A 176 -9.47 -17.91 -0.92
C THR A 176 -10.12 -19.12 -1.60
N PRO A 177 -10.88 -18.94 -2.70
CA PRO A 177 -11.56 -20.06 -3.35
C PRO A 177 -10.65 -21.19 -3.81
N GLY A 178 -9.40 -20.90 -4.20
CA GLY A 178 -8.45 -21.90 -4.68
C GLY A 178 -7.51 -22.49 -3.61
N VAL A 179 -7.44 -21.91 -2.41
CA VAL A 179 -6.58 -22.40 -1.32
C VAL A 179 -7.38 -22.41 -0.03
N VAL A 180 -7.84 -23.58 0.38
CA VAL A 180 -8.70 -23.76 1.55
C VAL A 180 -7.90 -24.35 2.71
N ASP A 181 -7.91 -23.68 3.85
CA ASP A 181 -7.54 -24.26 5.15
C ASP A 181 -8.81 -24.70 5.86
N SER A 182 -9.00 -26.03 6.00
CA SER A 182 -10.17 -26.62 6.64
C SER A 182 -10.25 -26.37 8.14
N ALA A 183 -9.16 -25.92 8.77
CA ALA A 183 -9.14 -25.54 10.18
C ALA A 183 -9.31 -24.03 10.38
N ASN A 184 -9.52 -23.25 9.31
CA ASN A 184 -9.85 -21.84 9.43
C ASN A 184 -11.25 -21.70 10.08
N PRO A 185 -11.40 -20.96 11.19
CA PRO A 185 -12.70 -20.78 11.85
C PRO A 185 -13.69 -19.97 10.99
N VAL A 186 -13.23 -19.23 10.00
CA VAL A 186 -14.09 -18.41 9.13
C VAL A 186 -14.61 -19.24 7.96
N ASN A 187 -15.93 -19.43 7.92
CA ASN A 187 -16.64 -20.25 6.91
C ASN A 187 -17.04 -19.46 5.65
N ALA A 188 -16.22 -18.50 5.25
CA ALA A 188 -16.38 -17.71 4.03
C ALA A 188 -15.16 -17.88 3.12
N SER A 189 -15.28 -17.44 1.87
CA SER A 189 -14.18 -17.52 0.92
C SER A 189 -14.09 -16.29 0.01
N ALA A 190 -13.08 -15.44 0.17
CA ALA A 190 -12.88 -14.24 -0.65
C ALA A 190 -11.52 -14.24 -1.34
N TYR A 191 -11.47 -13.75 -2.58
CA TYR A 191 -10.17 -13.44 -3.17
C TYR A 191 -9.56 -12.22 -2.48
N ARG A 192 -8.24 -12.21 -2.37
CA ARG A 192 -7.51 -10.94 -2.27
C ARG A 192 -7.43 -10.34 -3.67
N THR A 193 -7.21 -9.04 -3.76
CA THR A 193 -7.14 -8.38 -5.06
C THR A 193 -6.08 -7.29 -5.07
N VAL A 194 -5.32 -7.25 -6.17
CA VAL A 194 -4.51 -6.08 -6.50
C VAL A 194 -5.41 -5.11 -7.24
N VAL A 195 -5.51 -3.88 -6.77
CA VAL A 195 -6.10 -2.78 -7.53
C VAL A 195 -4.96 -2.01 -8.19
N GLN A 196 -5.10 -1.76 -9.48
CA GLN A 196 -4.22 -0.91 -10.27
C GLN A 196 -5.02 0.27 -10.80
N LEU A 197 -4.49 1.46 -10.56
CA LEU A 197 -4.97 2.71 -11.13
C LEU A 197 -4.02 3.16 -12.21
N ASN A 198 -4.46 3.16 -13.47
CA ASN A 198 -3.69 3.69 -14.59
C ASN A 198 -3.77 5.22 -14.58
N LEU A 199 -2.69 5.87 -14.13
CA LEU A 199 -2.63 7.30 -13.88
C LEU A 199 -2.83 8.15 -15.15
N ASN A 200 -2.57 7.57 -16.33
CA ASN A 200 -2.73 8.24 -17.62
C ASN A 200 -4.18 8.21 -18.14
N SER A 201 -5.05 7.42 -17.54
CA SER A 201 -6.44 7.22 -18.00
C SER A 201 -7.47 7.24 -16.85
N LEU A 202 -7.05 7.67 -15.66
CA LEU A 202 -7.93 7.83 -14.52
C LEU A 202 -9.04 8.83 -14.84
N SER A 203 -10.28 8.45 -14.53
CA SER A 203 -11.44 9.33 -14.59
C SER A 203 -12.36 9.10 -13.39
N ALA A 204 -13.08 10.16 -13.01
CA ALA A 204 -13.94 10.16 -11.84
C ALA A 204 -15.25 10.91 -12.10
N THR A 205 -16.30 10.56 -11.37
CA THR A 205 -17.61 11.24 -11.40
C THR A 205 -17.97 11.77 -10.02
N ALA A 206 -18.58 12.95 -9.95
CA ALA A 206 -18.98 13.55 -8.67
C ALA A 206 -20.07 12.72 -7.97
N THR A 207 -19.99 12.62 -6.64
CA THR A 207 -21.00 11.90 -5.83
C THR A 207 -22.20 12.77 -5.44
N GLY A 208 -22.11 14.09 -5.67
CA GLY A 208 -23.04 15.09 -5.14
C GLY A 208 -22.57 15.72 -3.83
N THR A 209 -21.56 15.16 -3.16
CA THR A 209 -20.83 15.80 -2.06
C THR A 209 -19.64 16.57 -2.62
N ALA A 210 -19.49 17.84 -2.23
CA ALA A 210 -18.39 18.68 -2.70
C ALA A 210 -17.02 18.06 -2.39
N GLY A 211 -16.13 18.01 -3.37
CA GLY A 211 -14.79 17.44 -3.24
C GLY A 211 -14.74 15.91 -3.17
N VAL A 212 -15.87 15.20 -3.31
CA VAL A 212 -15.92 13.74 -3.29
C VAL A 212 -16.39 13.18 -4.64
N TYR A 213 -15.64 12.22 -5.15
CA TYR A 213 -15.85 11.61 -6.45
C TYR A 213 -15.78 10.08 -6.34
N ASN A 214 -16.37 9.38 -7.31
CA ASN A 214 -16.17 7.94 -7.51
C ASN A 214 -15.22 7.75 -8.69
N LEU A 215 -14.20 6.90 -8.57
CA LEU A 215 -13.39 6.51 -9.73
C LEU A 215 -14.24 5.64 -10.67
N THR A 216 -14.22 5.94 -11.96
CA THR A 216 -15.03 5.27 -12.98
C THR A 216 -14.23 4.75 -14.17
N GLY A 217 -13.02 5.26 -14.40
CA GLY A 217 -12.14 4.81 -15.47
C GLY A 217 -10.69 4.73 -15.01
N GLY A 218 -9.89 3.92 -15.72
CA GLY A 218 -8.49 3.66 -15.36
C GLY A 218 -8.30 2.73 -14.16
N VAL A 219 -9.36 2.10 -13.65
CA VAL A 219 -9.31 1.14 -12.53
C VAL A 219 -9.31 -0.29 -13.07
N GLN A 220 -8.33 -1.09 -12.69
CA GLN A 220 -8.28 -2.53 -12.93
C GLN A 220 -8.13 -3.26 -11.59
N SER A 221 -8.75 -4.43 -11.46
CA SER A 221 -8.47 -5.35 -10.36
C SER A 221 -7.97 -6.70 -10.88
N THR A 222 -7.18 -7.40 -10.08
CA THR A 222 -6.68 -8.74 -10.37
C THR A 222 -6.79 -9.58 -9.12
N GLN A 223 -7.72 -10.52 -9.15
CA GLN A 223 -7.98 -11.45 -8.06
C GLN A 223 -6.79 -12.40 -7.88
N THR A 224 -6.54 -12.80 -6.62
CA THR A 224 -5.48 -13.73 -6.28
C THR A 224 -5.86 -14.67 -5.14
N ASN A 225 -5.37 -15.91 -5.25
CA ASN A 225 -5.42 -16.93 -4.21
C ASN A 225 -4.31 -16.79 -3.16
N ALA A 226 -3.38 -15.85 -3.34
CA ALA A 226 -2.39 -15.51 -2.32
C ALA A 226 -3.08 -15.03 -1.03
N TYR A 227 -2.40 -15.26 0.09
CA TYR A 227 -2.75 -14.78 1.42
C TYR A 227 -4.09 -15.32 1.93
N SER A 228 -4.41 -16.57 1.54
CA SER A 228 -5.61 -17.25 2.00
C SER A 228 -5.69 -17.34 3.51
N GLY A 229 -6.87 -17.07 4.08
CA GLY A 229 -7.10 -17.08 5.51
C GLY A 229 -6.52 -15.87 6.25
N ASN A 230 -5.91 -14.92 5.55
CA ASN A 230 -5.29 -13.75 6.18
C ASN A 230 -5.12 -12.60 5.17
N ASN A 231 -4.17 -11.69 5.33
CA ASN A 231 -4.21 -10.41 4.63
C ASN A 231 -3.06 -10.25 3.62
N GLY A 232 -3.40 -9.73 2.43
CA GLY A 232 -2.43 -9.04 1.58
C GLY A 232 -2.10 -7.67 2.17
N ARG A 233 -0.98 -7.06 1.76
CA ARG A 233 -0.54 -5.79 2.36
C ARG A 233 -0.19 -4.71 1.37
N ALA A 234 0.82 -4.97 0.54
CA ALA A 234 1.30 -4.06 -0.48
C ALA A 234 1.49 -4.81 -1.80
N ALA A 235 1.38 -4.08 -2.90
CA ALA A 235 1.64 -4.57 -4.24
C ALA A 235 2.31 -3.47 -5.07
N VAL A 236 3.23 -3.85 -5.96
CA VAL A 236 3.85 -2.97 -6.96
C VAL A 236 3.74 -3.62 -8.35
N LEU A 237 3.49 -2.80 -9.37
CA LEU A 237 3.58 -3.22 -10.77
C LEU A 237 5.02 -3.02 -11.29
N ILE A 238 5.63 -4.09 -11.79
CA ILE A 238 6.95 -4.05 -12.45
C ILE A 238 6.89 -4.90 -13.71
N ASN A 239 7.16 -4.29 -14.87
CA ASN A 239 7.25 -4.98 -16.17
C ASN A 239 6.06 -5.92 -16.45
N GLY A 240 4.83 -5.44 -16.21
CA GLY A 240 3.59 -6.18 -16.47
C GLY A 240 3.20 -7.24 -15.42
N ASN A 241 3.98 -7.39 -14.35
CA ASN A 241 3.66 -8.29 -13.23
C ASN A 241 3.45 -7.50 -11.94
N TYR A 242 2.46 -7.90 -11.16
CA TYR A 242 2.35 -7.48 -9.77
C TYR A 242 3.25 -8.34 -8.90
N TYR A 243 4.01 -7.67 -8.05
CA TYR A 243 4.72 -8.28 -6.92
C TYR A 243 4.03 -7.83 -5.65
N MET A 244 3.66 -8.78 -4.82
CA MET A 244 2.82 -8.57 -3.65
C MET A 244 3.50 -9.11 -2.42
N VAL A 245 3.16 -8.55 -1.26
CA VAL A 245 3.54 -9.07 0.06
C VAL A 245 2.31 -9.23 0.95
N GLY A 246 2.39 -10.18 1.88
CA GLY A 246 1.34 -10.44 2.84
C GLY A 246 1.60 -11.71 3.64
N ASN A 247 0.54 -12.19 4.27
CA ASN A 247 0.54 -13.36 5.15
C ASN A 247 -0.57 -14.32 4.76
N ALA A 248 -0.38 -15.61 4.98
CA ALA A 248 -1.44 -16.61 4.85
C ALA A 248 -1.67 -17.37 6.17
N GLY A 249 -2.83 -18.02 6.24
CA GLY A 249 -3.21 -19.01 7.24
C GLY A 249 -3.64 -18.43 8.59
N ASN A 250 -4.76 -18.93 9.08
CA ASN A 250 -5.28 -18.70 10.44
C ASN A 250 -5.52 -20.02 11.22
N GLY A 251 -5.36 -21.18 10.57
CA GLY A 251 -5.60 -22.51 11.13
C GLY A 251 -4.40 -23.45 11.01
N SER A 252 -4.65 -24.66 10.49
CA SER A 252 -3.69 -25.78 10.50
C SER A 252 -2.67 -25.68 9.36
N HIS A 253 -1.45 -26.10 9.65
CA HIS A 253 -0.32 -26.01 8.73
C HIS A 253 -0.50 -26.93 7.52
N ASN A 254 -0.78 -26.38 6.34
CA ASN A 254 -0.81 -27.13 5.09
C ASN A 254 0.12 -26.52 4.04
N ALA A 255 0.62 -27.34 3.12
CA ALA A 255 1.60 -26.91 2.13
C ALA A 255 1.08 -25.92 1.07
N ALA A 256 -0.23 -25.85 0.87
CA ALA A 256 -0.81 -24.89 -0.08
C ALA A 256 -0.68 -23.45 0.47
N LEU A 257 -0.81 -23.27 1.78
CA LEU A 257 -0.57 -21.97 2.43
C LEU A 257 0.88 -21.50 2.29
N SER A 258 1.86 -22.42 2.33
CA SER A 258 3.29 -22.08 2.13
C SER A 258 3.56 -21.44 0.78
N GLN A 259 2.86 -21.89 -0.25
CA GLN A 259 3.06 -21.44 -1.63
C GLN A 259 2.32 -20.13 -1.93
N THR A 260 1.49 -19.66 -1.01
CA THR A 260 0.61 -18.49 -1.19
C THR A 260 0.88 -17.36 -0.21
N THR A 261 2.05 -17.36 0.43
CA THR A 261 2.47 -16.37 1.43
C THR A 261 3.86 -15.80 1.10
N GLY A 262 4.31 -14.77 1.80
CA GLY A 262 5.57 -14.12 1.47
C GLY A 262 5.48 -13.24 0.24
N VAL A 263 6.54 -13.23 -0.57
CA VAL A 263 6.57 -12.46 -1.82
C VAL A 263 5.92 -13.29 -2.92
N GLN A 264 4.91 -12.73 -3.58
CA GLN A 264 4.10 -13.42 -4.59
C GLN A 264 4.09 -12.61 -5.90
N MET A 265 4.07 -13.31 -7.03
CA MET A 265 3.99 -12.74 -8.37
C MET A 265 2.70 -13.19 -9.06
N ILE A 266 2.05 -12.26 -9.78
CA ILE A 266 0.98 -12.55 -10.75
C ILE A 266 1.03 -11.56 -11.91
N ALA A 267 0.67 -11.99 -13.12
CA ALA A 267 0.56 -11.08 -14.26
C ALA A 267 -0.58 -10.07 -14.05
N ALA A 268 -0.36 -8.81 -14.44
CA ALA A 268 -1.38 -7.78 -14.33
C ALA A 268 -2.59 -8.10 -15.23
N GLY A 269 -3.79 -8.02 -14.67
CA GLY A 269 -5.03 -8.37 -15.38
C GLY A 269 -5.27 -9.87 -15.57
N SER A 270 -4.50 -10.74 -14.90
CA SER A 270 -4.70 -12.18 -14.97
C SER A 270 -6.12 -12.59 -14.57
N THR A 271 -6.75 -13.46 -15.36
CA THR A 271 -8.03 -14.11 -15.02
C THR A 271 -7.83 -15.41 -14.24
N ASN A 272 -6.59 -15.92 -14.20
CA ASN A 272 -6.20 -17.03 -13.32
C ASN A 272 -5.70 -16.45 -11.99
N PRO A 273 -6.36 -16.72 -10.85
CA PRO A 273 -6.00 -16.14 -9.57
C PRO A 273 -4.76 -16.79 -8.92
N ASN A 274 -4.15 -17.81 -9.53
CA ASN A 274 -3.00 -18.47 -8.94
C ASN A 274 -1.74 -17.62 -9.09
N THR A 275 -1.02 -17.45 -7.97
CA THR A 275 0.26 -16.76 -7.91
C THR A 275 1.44 -17.72 -8.04
N THR A 276 2.60 -17.14 -8.32
CA THR A 276 3.88 -17.83 -8.19
C THR A 276 4.63 -17.24 -6.99
N VAL A 277 5.07 -18.09 -6.08
CA VAL A 277 5.95 -17.67 -4.98
C VAL A 277 7.30 -17.21 -5.51
N VAL A 278 7.81 -16.11 -4.98
CA VAL A 278 9.14 -15.60 -5.31
C VAL A 278 10.14 -16.17 -4.30
N GLY A 279 10.96 -17.08 -4.80
CA GLY A 279 12.01 -17.81 -4.11
C GLY A 279 11.70 -19.30 -3.96
N ALA A 280 12.76 -20.10 -3.76
CA ALA A 280 12.67 -21.55 -3.74
C ALA A 280 11.87 -22.08 -2.53
N CYS A 281 11.29 -23.27 -2.68
CA CYS A 281 10.74 -24.03 -1.58
C CYS A 281 11.79 -24.97 -0.98
N SER A 282 11.75 -25.15 0.33
CA SER A 282 12.58 -26.07 1.11
C SER A 282 11.70 -26.93 2.00
N GLY A 283 12.13 -28.18 2.23
CA GLY A 283 11.42 -29.20 3.01
C GLY A 283 10.33 -29.96 2.23
N THR A 284 9.45 -30.66 2.95
CA THR A 284 8.47 -31.58 2.38
C THR A 284 7.04 -31.11 2.63
N SER A 285 6.17 -31.18 1.61
CA SER A 285 4.78 -30.69 1.66
C SER A 285 3.89 -31.36 2.71
N THR A 286 4.29 -32.50 3.28
CA THR A 286 3.58 -33.18 4.37
C THR A 286 3.98 -32.68 5.76
N SER A 287 4.99 -31.81 5.88
CA SER A 287 5.47 -31.29 7.16
C SER A 287 4.87 -29.93 7.50
N GLY A 288 4.13 -29.86 8.62
CA GLY A 288 3.48 -28.64 9.09
C GLY A 288 4.43 -27.53 9.60
N SER A 289 5.70 -27.85 9.83
CA SER A 289 6.73 -26.89 10.26
C SER A 289 8.00 -27.01 9.42
N GLY A 290 7.91 -27.61 8.23
CA GLY A 290 9.07 -27.92 7.39
C GLY A 290 8.97 -27.45 5.96
N TYR A 291 7.75 -27.29 5.41
CA TYR A 291 7.58 -26.79 4.05
C TYR A 291 7.51 -25.25 4.03
N GLN A 292 8.60 -24.63 3.59
CA GLN A 292 8.75 -23.17 3.51
C GLN A 292 9.08 -22.76 2.08
N CYS A 293 8.33 -21.82 1.51
CA CYS A 293 8.58 -21.28 0.17
C CYS A 293 8.95 -19.79 0.21
N GLY A 294 9.85 -19.37 -0.67
CA GLY A 294 10.33 -17.99 -0.77
C GLY A 294 11.41 -17.64 0.26
N PHE A 295 11.18 -17.98 1.52
CA PHE A 295 12.14 -17.77 2.61
C PHE A 295 11.99 -18.86 3.68
N ASN A 296 13.11 -19.30 4.25
CA ASN A 296 13.16 -20.29 5.32
C ASN A 296 14.15 -19.82 6.41
N TYR A 297 13.64 -19.57 7.62
CA TYR A 297 14.48 -19.05 8.69
C TYR A 297 15.48 -20.10 9.22
N GLY A 298 15.15 -21.39 9.13
CA GLY A 298 16.03 -22.49 9.54
C GLY A 298 17.32 -22.62 8.73
N ASN A 299 17.47 -21.90 7.62
CA ASN A 299 18.73 -21.83 6.87
C ASN A 299 19.78 -20.89 7.52
N TYR A 300 19.41 -20.15 8.57
CA TYR A 300 20.28 -19.20 9.24
C TYR A 300 20.72 -19.72 10.62
N PRO A 301 21.93 -19.38 11.10
CA PRO A 301 22.41 -19.83 12.40
C PRO A 301 21.43 -19.48 13.55
N GLY A 302 21.07 -20.47 14.37
CA GLY A 302 20.09 -20.28 15.45
C GLY A 302 18.63 -20.13 14.96
N GLY A 303 18.39 -20.17 13.66
CA GLY A 303 17.06 -20.17 13.07
C GLY A 303 16.36 -21.51 13.29
N THR A 304 15.12 -21.46 13.76
CA THR A 304 14.24 -22.63 13.83
C THR A 304 13.16 -22.45 12.79
N VAL A 305 12.92 -23.48 11.98
CA VAL A 305 11.84 -23.47 11.00
C VAL A 305 10.52 -23.35 11.77
N ASP A 306 9.75 -22.32 11.44
CA ASP A 306 8.45 -22.10 12.05
C ASP A 306 7.35 -22.89 11.32
N LYS A 307 6.14 -22.77 11.84
CA LYS A 307 4.87 -23.01 11.16
C LYS A 307 4.93 -22.50 9.72
N THR A 308 4.38 -23.31 8.81
CA THR A 308 4.30 -22.99 7.39
C THR A 308 3.80 -21.56 7.14
N GLY A 309 4.59 -20.76 6.42
CA GLY A 309 4.20 -19.43 5.95
C GLY A 309 4.31 -18.28 6.96
N LYS A 310 4.82 -18.52 8.17
CA LYS A 310 5.01 -17.48 9.19
C LYS A 310 6.41 -16.84 9.16
N ASP A 311 7.41 -17.57 8.69
CA ASP A 311 8.78 -17.09 8.48
C ASP A 311 8.84 -15.90 7.51
N ASN A 312 7.87 -15.79 6.60
CA ASN A 312 7.80 -14.83 5.50
C ASN A 312 6.53 -13.97 5.55
N ASN A 313 5.97 -13.70 6.74
CA ASN A 313 4.91 -12.71 6.95
C ASN A 313 5.43 -11.28 6.69
N PHE A 314 5.65 -10.95 5.42
CA PHE A 314 6.16 -9.66 4.97
C PHE A 314 5.08 -8.59 5.07
N ARG A 315 5.51 -7.34 5.23
CA ARG A 315 4.70 -6.15 5.51
C ARG A 315 4.73 -5.13 4.39
N GLY A 316 5.85 -4.42 4.29
CA GLY A 316 6.11 -3.41 3.27
C GLY A 316 6.90 -3.98 2.12
N LEU A 317 6.87 -3.23 1.04
CA LEU A 317 7.55 -3.50 -0.21
C LEU A 317 7.99 -2.16 -0.78
N ASP A 318 9.21 -2.10 -1.32
CA ASP A 318 9.75 -0.94 -2.04
C ASP A 318 10.65 -1.43 -3.18
N VAL A 319 10.76 -0.64 -4.25
CA VAL A 319 11.61 -0.94 -5.40
C VAL A 319 12.38 0.31 -5.79
N TYR A 320 13.71 0.22 -5.78
CA TYR A 320 14.60 1.28 -6.20
C TYR A 320 15.60 0.76 -7.24
N ASN A 321 15.66 1.41 -8.41
CA ASN A 321 16.53 1.01 -9.53
C ASN A 321 16.46 -0.51 -9.83
N GLY A 322 15.25 -1.08 -9.78
CA GLY A 322 15.01 -2.50 -10.04
C GLY A 322 15.41 -3.43 -8.90
N GLN A 323 15.98 -2.95 -7.79
CA GLN A 323 16.19 -3.75 -6.59
C GLN A 323 14.96 -3.65 -5.68
N MET A 324 14.36 -4.79 -5.36
CA MET A 324 13.22 -4.90 -4.46
C MET A 324 13.68 -5.16 -3.02
N TYR A 325 13.02 -4.50 -2.07
CA TYR A 325 13.13 -4.76 -0.65
C TYR A 325 11.77 -5.03 -0.04
N VAL A 326 11.72 -5.92 0.95
CA VAL A 326 10.51 -6.23 1.70
C VAL A 326 10.80 -6.24 3.19
N SER A 327 9.89 -5.79 4.02
CA SER A 327 10.06 -5.82 5.47
C SER A 327 9.28 -6.98 6.07
N LYS A 328 9.77 -7.55 7.16
CA LYS A 328 8.99 -8.39 8.07
C LYS A 328 9.13 -7.82 9.45
N GLY A 329 8.00 -7.51 10.08
CA GLY A 329 7.95 -7.07 11.46
C GLY A 329 6.80 -7.70 12.24
N SER A 330 6.12 -8.72 11.69
CA SER A 330 4.84 -9.24 12.19
C SER A 330 4.95 -10.67 12.68
N GLY A 331 4.28 -10.95 13.80
CA GLY A 331 4.25 -12.26 14.46
C GLY A 331 5.43 -12.46 15.41
N GLY A 332 5.29 -13.38 16.37
CA GLY A 332 6.34 -13.71 17.34
C GLY A 332 7.50 -14.55 16.77
N ASN A 333 7.53 -14.79 15.47
CA ASN A 333 8.37 -15.79 14.81
C ASN A 333 9.10 -15.23 13.57
N GLY A 334 10.17 -15.92 13.17
CA GLY A 334 11.07 -15.50 12.10
C GLY A 334 11.97 -14.32 12.51
N LEU A 335 12.66 -13.74 11.54
CA LEU A 335 13.54 -12.59 11.75
C LEU A 335 12.84 -11.29 11.35
N ASN A 336 12.66 -10.37 12.30
CA ASN A 336 12.09 -9.05 12.01
C ASN A 336 13.18 -8.13 11.44
N THR A 337 13.09 -7.84 10.14
CA THR A 337 14.05 -7.01 9.40
C THR A 337 13.55 -6.64 8.00
N VAL A 338 14.33 -5.84 7.27
CA VAL A 338 14.28 -5.68 5.83
C VAL A 338 15.07 -6.81 5.14
N TYR A 339 14.52 -7.28 4.03
CA TYR A 339 15.08 -8.31 3.16
C TYR A 339 15.27 -7.72 1.78
N GLN A 340 16.39 -8.06 1.15
CA GLN A 340 16.61 -7.84 -0.26
C GLN A 340 16.02 -9.02 -1.04
N VAL A 341 15.30 -8.73 -2.13
CA VAL A 341 14.77 -9.75 -3.04
C VAL A 341 15.52 -9.65 -4.37
N SER A 342 16.33 -10.64 -4.69
CA SER A 342 17.15 -10.66 -5.91
C SER A 342 16.63 -11.67 -6.92
N GLY A 343 16.72 -11.35 -8.21
CA GLY A 343 16.31 -12.25 -9.29
C GLY A 343 14.79 -12.52 -9.36
N TYR A 344 13.96 -11.65 -8.78
CA TYR A 344 12.51 -11.85 -8.65
C TYR A 344 11.77 -12.03 -9.99
N SER A 345 12.36 -11.58 -11.11
CA SER A 345 11.83 -11.83 -12.47
C SER A 345 11.89 -13.31 -12.88
N SER A 346 12.69 -14.13 -12.19
CA SER A 346 12.71 -15.59 -12.29
C SER A 346 12.35 -16.18 -10.92
N PRO A 347 11.04 -16.25 -10.58
CA PRO A 347 10.58 -16.52 -9.21
C PRO A 347 11.18 -17.77 -8.58
N SER A 348 11.32 -18.87 -9.32
CA SER A 348 11.82 -20.14 -8.81
C SER A 348 13.29 -20.10 -8.38
N THR A 349 14.07 -19.15 -8.89
CA THR A 349 15.50 -18.97 -8.57
C THR A 349 15.77 -17.71 -7.76
N ALA A 350 14.73 -16.93 -7.46
CA ALA A 350 14.88 -15.71 -6.69
C ALA A 350 15.36 -16.01 -5.26
N THR A 351 16.03 -15.04 -4.65
CA THR A 351 16.51 -15.16 -3.27
C THR A 351 15.94 -14.04 -2.43
N VAL A 352 15.44 -14.39 -1.24
CA VAL A 352 15.00 -13.44 -0.22
C VAL A 352 15.99 -13.52 0.93
N THR A 353 16.79 -12.46 1.11
CA THR A 353 17.92 -12.47 2.05
C THR A 353 17.83 -11.30 3.03
N PRO A 354 18.00 -11.54 4.34
CA PRO A 354 18.10 -10.48 5.34
C PRO A 354 19.20 -9.47 4.98
N VAL A 355 18.93 -8.19 5.17
CA VAL A 355 19.87 -7.10 4.93
C VAL A 355 20.86 -6.95 6.10
N SER A 356 22.16 -7.25 5.95
CA SER A 356 23.11 -7.20 7.08
C SER A 356 23.61 -5.80 7.46
N ALA A 357 23.85 -5.58 8.76
CA ALA A 357 24.58 -4.42 9.29
C ALA A 357 26.09 -4.51 9.07
N ALA A 358 26.72 -3.39 8.71
CA ALA A 358 28.17 -3.28 8.59
C ALA A 358 28.84 -3.58 9.95
N GLY A 359 29.78 -4.54 9.98
CA GLY A 359 30.48 -4.94 11.21
C GLY A 359 29.91 -6.15 11.96
N SER A 360 28.76 -6.71 11.53
CA SER A 360 28.27 -7.99 12.02
C SER A 360 29.07 -9.15 11.41
N THR A 361 30.26 -9.41 11.96
CA THR A 361 31.13 -10.54 11.56
C THR A 361 30.65 -11.90 12.07
N THR A 362 29.52 -11.95 12.77
CA THR A 362 28.79 -13.18 13.06
C THR A 362 27.56 -13.24 12.15
N GLY A 363 27.58 -14.19 11.21
CA GLY A 363 26.42 -14.53 10.40
C GLY A 363 25.22 -14.80 11.31
N VAL A 364 24.22 -13.93 11.19
CA VAL A 364 22.88 -13.94 11.81
C VAL A 364 22.76 -14.81 13.08
N PRO A 365 22.92 -14.25 14.29
CA PRO A 365 22.29 -14.80 15.47
C PRO A 365 21.22 -13.86 16.02
N GLN A 366 19.94 -14.22 15.86
CA GLN A 366 18.80 -13.64 16.56
C GLN A 366 17.85 -14.75 17.01
N VAL A 367 17.99 -15.16 18.27
CA VAL A 367 17.19 -16.22 18.90
C VAL A 367 15.70 -15.82 18.90
N ALA A 368 14.83 -16.81 18.74
CA ALA A 368 13.38 -16.66 18.66
C ALA A 368 12.80 -15.72 19.75
N GLY A 369 11.86 -14.86 19.34
CA GLY A 369 10.98 -14.13 20.26
C GLY A 369 11.30 -12.67 20.56
N SER A 370 12.10 -11.99 19.70
CA SER A 370 12.56 -10.58 19.77
C SER A 370 14.02 -10.44 20.20
N SER A 371 14.84 -9.66 19.47
CA SER A 371 15.87 -8.76 20.05
C SER A 371 16.83 -8.11 19.02
N SER A 372 16.39 -7.21 18.14
CA SER A 372 17.27 -6.34 17.32
C SER A 372 18.01 -6.96 16.13
N TYR A 373 17.60 -6.54 14.93
CA TYR A 373 18.39 -6.69 13.72
C TYR A 373 18.61 -5.29 13.16
N LEU A 374 19.86 -4.98 12.79
CA LEU A 374 20.35 -3.61 12.54
C LEU A 374 20.45 -2.68 13.77
N GLY A 375 20.48 -3.25 14.99
CA GLY A 375 20.71 -2.47 16.22
C GLY A 375 19.47 -1.81 16.83
N TYR A 376 18.26 -2.16 16.36
CA TYR A 376 17.00 -1.64 16.90
C TYR A 376 15.97 -2.74 17.13
N THR A 377 15.35 -2.75 18.32
CA THR A 377 14.24 -3.65 18.63
C THR A 377 12.95 -3.05 18.10
N GLY A 378 12.32 -3.65 17.10
CA GLY A 378 11.04 -3.15 16.60
C GLY A 378 10.44 -3.98 15.48
N THR A 379 9.33 -3.47 14.94
CA THR A 379 8.50 -4.12 13.92
C THR A 379 8.57 -3.32 12.61
N PRO A 380 9.55 -3.58 11.72
CA PRO A 380 9.66 -2.81 10.49
C PRO A 380 8.42 -3.03 9.60
N PHE A 381 7.96 -1.95 8.98
CA PHE A 381 6.74 -1.88 8.19
C PHE A 381 7.02 -1.22 6.83
N GLY A 382 6.91 0.09 6.68
CA GLY A 382 7.17 0.76 5.42
C GLY A 382 8.67 0.87 5.12
N ILE A 383 9.02 0.83 3.83
CA ILE A 383 10.39 1.04 3.34
C ILE A 383 10.32 2.10 2.26
N TRP A 384 11.30 3.00 2.21
CA TRP A 384 11.49 3.92 1.09
C TRP A 384 12.97 4.26 0.93
N GLN A 385 13.49 4.22 -0.30
CA GLN A 385 14.87 4.59 -0.59
C GLN A 385 14.98 5.99 -1.20
N ALA A 386 15.83 6.82 -0.59
CA ALA A 386 16.16 8.13 -1.15
C ALA A 386 17.14 8.03 -2.32
N ASN A 387 18.10 7.12 -2.21
CA ASN A 387 19.07 6.82 -3.25
C ASN A 387 19.66 5.41 -3.05
N ALA A 388 20.58 5.00 -3.92
CA ALA A 388 21.23 3.68 -3.89
C ALA A 388 21.97 3.34 -2.58
N THR A 389 22.26 4.36 -1.74
CA THR A 389 23.01 4.23 -0.49
C THR A 389 22.26 4.72 0.74
N THR A 390 21.00 5.17 0.62
CA THR A 390 20.21 5.69 1.75
C THR A 390 18.80 5.14 1.73
N MET A 391 18.42 4.45 2.80
CA MET A 391 17.11 3.83 3.00
C MET A 391 16.46 4.35 4.28
N TYR A 392 15.15 4.54 4.24
CA TYR A 392 14.32 4.82 5.39
C TYR A 392 13.39 3.64 5.65
N VAL A 393 13.25 3.28 6.93
CA VAL A 393 12.36 2.18 7.37
C VAL A 393 11.47 2.69 8.48
N ALA A 394 10.17 2.57 8.29
CA ALA A 394 9.18 2.82 9.32
C ALA A 394 9.08 1.62 10.25
N TYR A 395 9.01 1.89 11.56
CA TYR A 395 8.81 0.91 12.61
C TYR A 395 7.44 1.16 13.26
N GLU A 396 6.60 0.13 13.31
CA GLU A 396 5.20 0.22 13.74
C GLU A 396 5.04 0.39 15.26
N GLY A 397 6.09 0.15 16.06
CA GLY A 397 5.96 0.11 17.52
C GLY A 397 5.66 -1.29 18.04
N ASP A 398 5.38 -1.41 19.34
CA ASP A 398 5.21 -2.69 20.01
C ASP A 398 3.75 -3.12 20.20
N GLY A 399 2.82 -2.28 19.76
CA GLY A 399 1.38 -2.45 19.90
C GLY A 399 0.90 -2.30 21.34
N LYS A 400 1.74 -1.75 22.24
CA LYS A 400 1.42 -1.60 23.66
C LYS A 400 1.48 -0.15 24.10
N GLN A 401 0.52 0.20 24.94
CA GLN A 401 0.58 1.42 25.71
C GLN A 401 1.59 1.25 26.83
N ALA A 402 2.63 2.10 26.92
CA ALA A 402 3.53 2.05 28.05
C ALA A 402 2.80 2.61 29.27
N THR A 403 2.52 1.76 30.24
CA THR A 403 2.09 2.20 31.56
C THR A 403 3.35 2.52 32.35
N THR A 404 3.63 3.80 32.57
CA THR A 404 4.55 4.18 33.64
C THR A 404 3.83 3.95 34.97
N GLY A 405 4.53 3.59 36.04
CA GLY A 405 3.95 3.35 37.36
C GLY A 405 3.16 4.54 37.96
N THR A 406 3.11 5.68 37.25
CA THR A 406 2.39 6.91 37.60
C THR A 406 1.50 7.45 36.47
N GLY A 407 1.34 6.77 35.32
CA GLY A 407 0.48 7.23 34.22
C GLY A 407 0.73 6.59 32.84
N VAL A 408 -0.14 6.92 31.88
CA VAL A 408 -0.05 6.49 30.47
C VAL A 408 1.08 7.23 29.75
N SER A 409 1.98 6.50 29.10
CA SER A 409 3.00 7.07 28.20
C SER A 409 2.38 7.51 26.88
N THR A 410 2.74 8.71 26.43
CA THR A 410 2.23 9.35 25.23
C THR A 410 3.30 9.31 24.12
N GLY A 411 3.38 8.22 23.36
CA GLY A 411 4.32 8.10 22.22
C GLY A 411 4.98 6.73 22.11
N PRO A 412 5.81 6.51 21.07
CA PRO A 412 6.49 5.24 20.81
C PRO A 412 7.21 4.72 22.05
N THR A 413 6.82 3.54 22.52
CA THR A 413 7.27 3.03 23.82
C THR A 413 8.54 2.20 23.67
N GLY A 414 9.41 2.24 24.68
CA GLY A 414 10.63 1.42 24.72
C GLY A 414 11.62 1.65 23.58
N GLY A 415 11.44 2.71 22.78
CA GLY A 415 12.21 2.87 21.55
C GLY A 415 11.92 1.75 20.55
N MET A 416 10.64 1.48 20.21
CA MET A 416 10.29 0.43 19.23
C MET A 416 9.55 0.89 17.97
N GLY A 417 9.12 2.15 17.89
CA GLY A 417 8.42 2.74 16.73
C GLY A 417 9.01 4.07 16.29
N GLY A 418 8.88 4.42 15.01
CA GLY A 418 9.44 5.66 14.44
C GLY A 418 9.98 5.48 13.02
N LEU A 419 10.81 6.41 12.56
CA LEU A 419 11.50 6.34 11.26
C LEU A 419 13.01 6.21 11.38
N ALA A 420 13.55 5.11 10.88
CA ALA A 420 14.98 4.80 10.95
C ALA A 420 15.63 5.11 9.62
N LYS A 421 16.81 5.72 9.66
CA LYS A 421 17.65 5.94 8.49
C LYS A 421 18.78 4.94 8.47
N PHE A 422 19.09 4.43 7.28
CA PHE A 422 20.17 3.51 7.02
C PHE A 422 21.05 4.01 5.88
N SER A 423 22.35 3.76 6.01
CA SER A 423 23.36 4.00 4.98
C SER A 423 23.99 2.70 4.51
N LEU A 424 24.17 2.54 3.20
CA LEU A 424 24.91 1.40 2.63
C LEU A 424 26.41 1.67 2.70
N VAL A 425 27.09 1.02 3.64
CA VAL A 425 28.53 1.19 3.90
C VAL A 425 29.26 -0.12 3.58
N ASN A 426 30.19 -0.08 2.62
CA ASN A 426 30.94 -1.27 2.18
C ASN A 426 30.03 -2.46 1.81
N GLY A 427 28.92 -2.19 1.11
CA GLY A 427 27.95 -3.21 0.69
C GLY A 427 27.04 -3.74 1.80
N ASN A 428 27.08 -3.17 3.01
CA ASN A 428 26.22 -3.55 4.14
C ASN A 428 25.42 -2.36 4.64
N TRP A 429 24.15 -2.55 4.92
CA TRP A 429 23.25 -1.48 5.37
C TRP A 429 23.40 -1.27 6.88
N SER A 430 23.94 -0.13 7.31
CA SER A 430 24.06 0.24 8.73
C SER A 430 22.95 1.21 9.11
N MET A 431 22.37 1.04 10.31
CA MET A 431 21.49 2.07 10.86
C MET A 431 22.32 3.29 11.25
N ASP A 432 21.86 4.47 10.87
CA ASP A 432 22.45 5.75 11.25
C ASP A 432 21.78 6.27 12.53
N TYR A 433 20.46 6.42 12.52
CA TYR A 433 19.66 6.87 13.66
C TYR A 433 18.17 6.55 13.50
N MET A 434 17.44 6.73 14.60
CA MET A 434 15.99 6.61 14.72
C MET A 434 15.40 7.97 15.10
N VAL A 435 14.35 8.42 14.39
CA VAL A 435 13.58 9.61 14.78
C VAL A 435 12.20 9.22 15.30
N GLN A 436 11.87 9.76 16.47
CA GLN A 436 10.57 9.59 17.14
C GLN A 436 9.94 10.92 17.58
N ALA A 437 10.74 11.99 17.64
CA ALA A 437 10.28 13.30 18.07
C ALA A 437 9.11 13.79 17.20
N GLY A 438 8.05 14.31 17.81
CA GLY A 438 6.84 14.73 17.11
C GLY A 438 5.80 13.62 16.90
N LEU A 439 6.09 12.37 17.25
CA LEU A 439 5.12 11.26 17.32
C LEU A 439 4.47 11.11 18.69
N ASN A 440 4.86 11.90 19.69
CA ASN A 440 4.29 11.88 21.05
C ASN A 440 2.95 12.64 21.11
N THR A 441 2.09 12.44 20.12
CA THR A 441 0.78 13.08 20.01
C THR A 441 -0.28 12.17 20.60
N SER A 442 -1.14 12.74 21.44
CA SER A 442 -2.42 12.13 21.81
C SER A 442 -3.52 12.84 21.03
N PHE A 443 -4.43 12.10 20.44
CA PHE A 443 -5.57 12.68 19.74
C PHE A 443 -6.85 11.94 20.13
N GLN A 444 -7.91 12.72 20.30
CA GLN A 444 -9.21 12.17 20.70
C GLN A 444 -9.90 11.60 19.46
N SER A 445 -10.38 10.35 19.55
CA SER A 445 -11.50 9.97 18.70
C SER A 445 -12.77 10.48 19.38
N THR A 446 -13.62 11.23 18.69
CA THR A 446 -14.95 11.55 19.19
C THR A 446 -15.75 10.25 19.29
N VAL A 447 -15.81 9.64 20.48
CA VAL A 447 -16.55 8.39 20.71
C VAL A 447 -18.03 8.71 20.87
N VAL A 448 -18.88 8.05 20.08
CA VAL A 448 -20.32 7.99 20.36
C VAL A 448 -20.54 7.00 21.51
N GLY A 449 -20.84 7.48 22.72
CA GLY A 449 -21.15 6.63 23.88
C GLY A 449 -20.52 7.01 25.23
N GLY A 450 -19.69 8.07 25.30
CA GLY A 450 -19.28 8.68 26.57
C GLY A 450 -18.05 8.08 27.28
N GLY A 451 -17.36 7.12 26.67
CA GLY A 451 -16.01 6.71 27.09
C GLY A 451 -14.94 7.47 26.31
N ASN A 452 -14.13 8.30 26.96
CA ASN A 452 -13.03 9.03 26.33
C ASN A 452 -11.81 8.11 26.11
N GLY A 453 -11.83 7.29 25.06
CA GLY A 453 -10.63 6.58 24.62
C GLY A 453 -9.65 7.56 23.96
N MET A 454 -8.50 7.80 24.60
CA MET A 454 -7.40 8.53 23.97
C MET A 454 -6.64 7.57 23.05
N ASN A 455 -6.35 8.01 21.83
CA ASN A 455 -5.44 7.31 20.92
C ASN A 455 -4.06 7.97 21.01
N TYR A 456 -3.03 7.14 20.98
CA TYR A 456 -1.63 7.54 20.99
C TYR A 456 -0.93 6.95 19.78
N THR A 457 -0.03 7.70 19.18
CA THR A 457 0.85 7.15 18.15
C THR A 457 1.89 6.22 18.78
N ASP A 458 2.02 5.02 18.22
CA ASP A 458 2.99 4.00 18.63
C ASP A 458 4.20 3.94 17.68
N GLY A 459 4.01 4.33 16.43
CA GLY A 459 5.04 4.31 15.40
C GLY A 459 4.50 4.70 14.03
N LEU A 460 5.09 4.11 12.99
CA LEU A 460 4.77 4.37 11.59
C LEU A 460 4.50 3.08 10.82
N ARG A 461 3.57 3.15 9.86
CA ARG A 461 3.28 2.07 8.91
C ARG A 461 3.86 2.38 7.54
N ASN A 462 3.00 2.58 6.53
CA ASN A 462 3.44 2.86 5.17
C ASN A 462 4.05 4.27 5.09
N ILE A 463 5.13 4.38 4.31
CA ILE A 463 5.88 5.62 4.10
C ILE A 463 6.20 5.80 2.62
N THR A 464 6.40 7.05 2.23
CA THR A 464 6.94 7.47 0.94
C THR A 464 7.80 8.71 1.17
N GLY A 465 8.57 9.14 0.18
CA GLY A 465 9.32 10.38 0.30
C GLY A 465 9.77 10.96 -1.03
N GLN A 466 10.42 12.11 -0.94
CA GLN A 466 11.10 12.76 -2.06
C GLN A 466 12.44 13.35 -1.60
N VAL A 467 13.44 13.26 -2.46
CA VAL A 467 14.69 14.02 -2.31
C VAL A 467 14.46 15.41 -2.89
N ASN A 468 14.71 16.44 -2.08
CA ASN A 468 14.54 17.83 -2.45
C ASN A 468 15.81 18.36 -3.15
N ALA A 469 15.65 19.40 -3.96
CA ALA A 469 16.76 19.98 -4.72
C ALA A 469 17.85 20.63 -3.85
N ASP A 470 17.54 20.96 -2.60
CA ASP A 470 18.45 21.57 -1.61
C ASP A 470 19.29 20.53 -0.84
N GLY A 471 19.19 19.25 -1.17
CA GLY A 471 19.89 18.16 -0.47
C GLY A 471 19.19 17.68 0.79
N THR A 472 17.99 18.19 1.09
CA THR A 472 17.11 17.60 2.09
C THR A 472 16.26 16.49 1.49
N VAL A 473 15.55 15.75 2.35
CA VAL A 473 14.63 14.70 1.97
C VAL A 473 13.41 14.78 2.87
N THR A 474 12.23 14.78 2.28
CA THR A 474 10.96 14.83 3.02
C THR A 474 10.30 13.47 2.94
N ILE A 475 9.98 12.91 4.11
CA ILE A 475 9.33 11.62 4.30
C ILE A 475 7.92 11.86 4.80
N TYR A 476 6.95 11.19 4.17
CA TYR A 476 5.55 11.16 4.58
C TYR A 476 5.22 9.77 5.10
N GLY A 477 4.35 9.69 6.10
CA GLY A 477 3.96 8.41 6.69
C GLY A 477 2.58 8.42 7.32
N VAL A 478 2.02 7.22 7.46
CA VAL A 478 0.82 6.96 8.26
C VAL A 478 1.24 6.44 9.63
N THR A 479 0.66 6.99 10.70
CA THR A 479 0.96 6.52 12.06
C THR A 479 0.31 5.17 12.36
N SER A 480 0.98 4.36 13.17
CA SER A 480 0.33 3.28 13.92
C SER A 480 -0.09 3.81 15.29
N THR A 481 -1.13 3.21 15.87
CA THR A 481 -1.79 3.77 17.04
C THR A 481 -2.03 2.72 18.11
N VAL A 482 -2.11 3.15 19.37
CA VAL A 482 -2.55 2.34 20.51
C VAL A 482 -3.63 3.09 21.27
N THR A 483 -4.63 2.36 21.75
CA THR A 483 -5.72 2.92 22.57
C THR A 483 -5.42 2.75 24.04
N ASP A 484 -5.95 3.66 24.85
CA ASP A 484 -5.95 3.52 26.29
C ASP A 484 -6.62 2.23 26.77
N SER A 485 -5.79 1.33 27.31
CA SER A 485 -6.18 0.02 27.83
C SER A 485 -7.11 0.10 29.05
N THR A 486 -7.24 1.27 29.69
CA THR A 486 -8.16 1.48 30.81
C THR A 486 -9.61 1.71 30.39
N VAL A 487 -9.85 2.08 29.12
CA VAL A 487 -11.20 2.35 28.57
C VAL A 487 -11.80 1.13 27.87
N SER A 488 -10.96 0.24 27.36
CA SER A 488 -11.38 -1.04 26.82
C SER A 488 -10.27 -2.06 27.08
N GLY A 489 -10.60 -3.20 27.67
CA GLY A 489 -9.67 -4.34 27.81
C GLY A 489 -9.22 -4.96 26.47
N SER A 490 -9.34 -4.22 25.36
CA SER A 490 -8.95 -4.58 24.02
C SER A 490 -7.80 -3.68 23.56
N TRP A 491 -6.71 -4.34 23.18
CA TRP A 491 -5.60 -3.74 22.44
C TRP A 491 -6.09 -3.22 21.08
N ASP A 492 -5.37 -2.22 20.52
CA ASP A 492 -5.67 -1.53 19.26
C ASP A 492 -6.37 -2.45 18.24
N GLN A 493 -7.66 -2.23 18.04
CA GLN A 493 -8.51 -3.06 17.17
C GLN A 493 -8.32 -2.73 15.68
N GLY A 494 -7.39 -1.83 15.34
CA GLY A 494 -7.17 -1.36 13.96
C GLY A 494 -8.24 -0.43 13.44
N ALA A 495 -9.30 -0.21 14.22
CA ALA A 495 -10.39 0.71 13.94
C ALA A 495 -10.16 2.12 14.52
N ASN A 496 -8.99 2.36 15.13
CA ASN A 496 -8.66 3.64 15.72
C ASN A 496 -8.26 4.63 14.63
N PRO A 497 -8.67 5.90 14.77
CA PRO A 497 -8.12 6.95 13.93
C PRO A 497 -6.59 6.99 14.04
N ASP A 498 -5.96 7.44 12.97
CA ASP A 498 -4.52 7.63 12.80
C ASP A 498 -4.24 8.97 12.10
N GLN A 499 -2.95 9.27 11.90
CA GLN A 499 -2.48 10.56 11.40
C GLN A 499 -1.61 10.37 10.15
N ILE A 500 -1.64 11.39 9.28
CA ILE A 500 -0.61 11.60 8.26
C ILE A 500 0.44 12.51 8.87
N VAL A 501 1.70 12.11 8.80
CA VAL A 501 2.83 12.89 9.31
C VAL A 501 3.88 13.13 8.23
N ALA A 502 4.65 14.20 8.38
CA ALA A 502 5.82 14.49 7.58
C ALA A 502 7.06 14.74 8.45
N LEU A 503 8.23 14.41 7.92
CA LEU A 503 9.52 14.74 8.49
C LEU A 503 10.49 15.14 7.38
N THR A 504 11.18 16.27 7.55
CA THR A 504 12.28 16.66 6.67
C THR A 504 13.61 16.36 7.34
N ASP A 505 14.48 15.67 6.64
CA ASP A 505 15.84 15.33 7.04
C ASP A 505 16.86 15.93 6.05
N THR A 506 18.11 16.07 6.47
CA THR A 506 19.21 16.34 5.54
C THR A 506 19.77 15.02 5.03
N LEU A 507 19.80 14.82 3.71
CA LEU A 507 20.12 13.51 3.12
C LEU A 507 21.51 13.00 3.56
N ALA A 508 22.49 13.89 3.67
CA ALA A 508 23.86 13.55 4.06
C ALA A 508 24.06 13.23 5.56
N ASN A 509 23.07 13.49 6.43
CA ASN A 509 23.23 13.27 7.86
C ASN A 509 23.29 11.77 8.20
N THR A 510 24.24 11.39 9.05
CA THR A 510 24.34 10.06 9.67
C THR A 510 24.06 10.09 11.18
N THR A 511 23.67 11.25 11.71
CA THR A 511 23.19 11.45 13.09
C THR A 511 22.02 12.43 13.07
N SER A 512 21.07 12.30 14.00
CA SER A 512 19.97 13.26 14.14
C SER A 512 19.70 13.62 15.60
N THR A 513 19.61 14.91 15.88
CA THR A 513 19.19 15.45 17.19
C THR A 513 18.06 16.48 17.08
N THR A 514 17.72 16.93 15.88
CA THR A 514 16.79 18.04 15.64
C THR A 514 15.60 17.69 14.76
N ASN A 515 15.61 16.54 14.07
CA ASN A 515 14.50 16.17 13.19
C ASN A 515 13.28 15.82 14.04
N SER A 516 12.11 16.30 13.64
CA SER A 516 10.84 16.04 14.30
C SER A 516 9.73 15.90 13.27
N PHE A 517 8.76 15.04 13.56
CA PHE A 517 7.54 14.91 12.78
C PHE A 517 6.63 16.13 12.97
N THR A 518 5.92 16.46 11.90
CA THR A 518 4.77 17.37 11.89
C THR A 518 3.54 16.57 11.46
N VAL A 519 2.43 16.73 12.19
CA VAL A 519 1.13 16.17 11.79
C VAL A 519 0.56 17.01 10.66
N LEU A 520 0.28 16.38 9.52
CA LEU A 520 -0.38 17.01 8.37
C LEU A 520 -1.89 16.89 8.47
N GLN A 521 -2.39 15.73 8.94
CA GLN A 521 -3.82 15.46 9.05
C GLN A 521 -4.08 14.42 10.16
N THR A 522 -5.24 14.52 10.79
CA THR A 522 -5.77 13.48 11.70
C THR A 522 -7.09 12.96 11.14
N SER A 523 -7.25 11.65 11.05
CA SER A 523 -8.49 11.03 10.58
C SER A 523 -9.63 11.23 11.58
N SER A 524 -10.85 11.24 11.06
CA SER A 524 -12.06 11.33 11.89
C SER A 524 -12.43 9.98 12.52
N GLY A 525 -13.34 9.98 13.50
CA GLY A 525 -13.94 8.72 13.99
C GLY A 525 -14.64 7.96 12.85
N GLY A 526 -14.34 6.66 12.72
CA GLY A 526 -14.85 5.82 11.62
C GLY A 526 -14.07 5.96 10.31
N GLU A 527 -12.99 6.75 10.29
CA GLU A 527 -12.04 6.87 9.19
C GLU A 527 -10.65 6.39 9.64
N VAL A 528 -9.90 5.84 8.69
CA VAL A 528 -8.51 5.43 8.89
C VAL A 528 -7.68 5.66 7.63
N PHE A 529 -6.44 6.07 7.79
CA PHE A 529 -5.42 6.09 6.75
C PHE A 529 -4.62 4.79 6.75
N ARG A 530 -4.05 4.41 5.60
CA ARG A 530 -3.38 3.11 5.45
C ARG A 530 -2.12 3.16 4.60
N GLY A 531 -2.11 4.00 3.56
CA GLY A 531 -1.03 4.07 2.60
C GLY A 531 -0.82 5.49 2.09
N VAL A 532 0.42 5.79 1.70
CA VAL A 532 0.88 7.06 1.16
C VAL A 532 1.77 6.80 -0.06
N ALA A 533 1.61 7.60 -1.11
CA ALA A 533 2.50 7.64 -2.26
C ALA A 533 2.55 9.06 -2.81
N LEU A 534 3.67 9.44 -3.42
CA LEU A 534 3.71 10.68 -4.21
C LEU A 534 3.23 10.39 -5.62
N ALA A 535 2.29 11.21 -6.10
CA ALA A 535 1.86 11.16 -7.49
C ALA A 535 3.08 11.44 -8.39
N PRO A 536 3.35 10.60 -9.41
CA PRO A 536 4.50 10.78 -10.28
C PRO A 536 4.50 12.15 -10.94
N GLN A 537 5.58 12.91 -10.72
CA GLN A 537 5.84 14.12 -11.49
C GLN A 537 6.41 13.70 -12.84
N ALA A 538 5.94 14.31 -13.93
CA ALA A 538 6.65 14.20 -15.19
C ALA A 538 8.10 14.64 -14.92
N ALA A 539 9.07 13.78 -15.23
CA ALA A 539 10.47 14.17 -15.16
C ALA A 539 10.58 15.49 -15.93
N ALA A 540 11.06 16.56 -15.27
CA ALA A 540 11.30 17.82 -15.95
C ALA A 540 12.05 17.49 -17.23
N ALA A 541 11.46 17.81 -18.38
CA ALA A 541 12.05 17.50 -19.67
C ALA A 541 13.51 17.94 -19.58
N VAL A 542 14.43 16.97 -19.59
CA VAL A 542 15.85 17.27 -19.66
C VAL A 542 15.96 18.22 -20.85
N PRO A 543 16.43 19.46 -20.67
CA PRO A 543 16.63 20.35 -21.80
C PRO A 543 17.45 19.55 -22.80
N GLU A 544 16.85 19.21 -23.94
CA GLU A 544 17.52 18.45 -25.00
C GLU A 544 18.90 19.09 -25.16
N PRO A 545 20.00 18.32 -25.02
CA PRO A 545 21.31 18.91 -25.09
C PRO A 545 21.39 19.70 -26.40
N GLU A 546 22.00 20.88 -26.34
CA GLU A 546 22.10 21.85 -27.44
C GLU A 546 22.61 21.22 -28.76
N THR A 547 23.10 19.98 -28.72
CA THR A 547 23.45 19.10 -29.82
C THR A 547 22.41 19.02 -30.95
N TYR A 548 21.10 18.98 -30.69
CA TYR A 548 20.11 18.96 -31.80
C TYR A 548 19.99 20.32 -32.50
N ALA A 549 19.99 21.41 -31.74
CA ALA A 549 19.99 22.76 -32.29
C ALA A 549 21.30 23.03 -33.06
N LEU A 550 22.44 22.60 -32.52
CA LEU A 550 23.75 22.68 -33.17
C LEU A 550 23.85 21.77 -34.41
N MET A 551 23.23 20.59 -34.39
CA MET A 551 23.14 19.71 -35.56
C MET A 551 22.30 20.33 -36.68
N LEU A 552 21.15 20.92 -36.34
CA LEU A 552 20.29 21.59 -37.32
C LEU A 552 20.94 22.86 -37.89
N VAL A 553 21.63 23.64 -37.04
CA VAL A 553 22.44 24.80 -37.49
C VAL A 553 23.62 24.34 -38.36
N GLY A 554 24.30 23.27 -37.96
CA GLY A 554 25.41 22.67 -38.72
C GLY A 554 24.99 22.17 -40.10
N LEU A 555 23.85 21.46 -40.18
CA LEU A 555 23.27 21.00 -41.45
C LEU A 555 22.78 22.17 -42.32
N GLY A 556 22.20 23.21 -41.71
CA GLY A 556 21.80 24.44 -42.40
C GLY A 556 22.99 25.21 -43.00
N LEU A 557 24.09 25.31 -42.25
CA LEU A 557 25.34 25.95 -42.72
C LEU A 557 26.01 25.15 -43.84
N LEU A 558 26.05 23.81 -43.73
CA LEU A 558 26.56 22.92 -44.78
C LEU A 558 25.71 23.01 -46.06
N GLY A 559 24.37 22.98 -45.93
CA GLY A 559 23.46 23.17 -47.07
C GLY A 559 23.61 24.54 -47.72
N GLY A 560 23.80 25.60 -46.93
CA GLY A 560 24.09 26.95 -47.41
C GLY A 560 25.42 27.07 -48.16
N ALA A 561 26.47 26.43 -47.66
CA ALA A 561 27.80 26.42 -48.28
C ALA A 561 27.82 25.66 -49.61
N VAL A 562 27.18 24.48 -49.67
CA VAL A 562 27.05 23.70 -50.91
C VAL A 562 26.27 24.47 -51.98
N ARG A 563 25.17 25.13 -51.59
CA ARG A 563 24.36 25.96 -52.50
C ARG A 563 25.11 27.19 -53.00
N ARG A 564 26.01 27.77 -52.18
CA ARG A 564 26.87 28.90 -52.58
C ARG A 564 27.95 28.48 -53.58
N ASN A 565 28.52 27.28 -53.42
CA ASN A 565 29.53 26.76 -54.34
C ASN A 565 28.94 26.34 -55.69
N GLN A 566 27.70 25.82 -55.72
CA GLN A 566 27.00 25.52 -56.97
C GLN A 566 26.65 26.77 -57.80
N LYS A 567 26.45 27.93 -57.16
CA LYS A 567 26.21 29.23 -57.84
C LYS A 567 27.47 29.92 -58.37
N ARG A 568 28.67 29.41 -58.05
CA ARG A 568 29.95 29.92 -58.58
C ARG A 568 30.50 29.05 -59.71
N ALA A 569 29.91 27.87 -59.93
CA ALA A 569 30.28 26.92 -60.97
C ALA A 569 29.32 26.94 -62.18
N ALA A 570 28.33 27.84 -62.15
CA ALA A 570 27.48 28.25 -63.27
C ALA A 570 27.68 29.75 -63.47
#